data_AF-A0A8H5AXM5-F1
#
_entry.id   AF-A0A8H5AXM5-F1
#
_cell.length_a   1.000
_cell.length_b   1.000
_cell.length_c   1.000
_cell.angle_alpha   90.00
_cell.angle_beta   90.00
_cell.angle_gamma   90.00
#
_symmetry.space_group_name_H-M   'P 1'
#
loop_
_entity.id
_entity.type
_entity.pdbx_description
1 polymer ?
#
loop_
_entity_poly.entity_id
_entity_poly.type
_entity_poly.pdbx_seq_one_letter_code
_entity_poly.pdbx_strand_id
1 'polypeptide(L)'
;MSSTLLELSNIIAGAVNSFNKACTDNGTPFSGLDVPFSPSSEAFRSNPEAAEAANIIAAAATQLATMVLPPPGAMFAMMSGHFKSAALHVCLEANVTEILREGGPQVLGSIV
;
A
#
# COMPACT_ATOMS: atom_id res chain seq x y z
N MET A 1 -6.92 17.78 19.20
CA MET A 1 -5.95 16.91 18.48
C MET A 1 -6.32 15.44 18.56
N SER A 2 -6.77 14.90 19.69
CA SER A 2 -7.41 13.56 19.73
C SER A 2 -8.67 13.49 18.86
N SER A 3 -9.44 14.59 18.77
CA SER A 3 -10.57 14.75 17.86
C SER A 3 -10.19 14.51 16.39
N THR A 4 -9.04 15.03 15.95
CA THR A 4 -8.56 14.87 14.58
C THR A 4 -8.18 13.43 14.24
N LEU A 5 -7.62 12.68 15.20
CA LEU A 5 -7.34 11.25 15.00
C LEU A 5 -8.63 10.44 14.85
N LEU A 6 -9.65 10.75 15.65
CA LEU A 6 -10.97 10.13 15.54
C LEU A 6 -11.65 10.50 14.20
N GLU A 7 -11.57 11.76 13.80
CA GLU A 7 -12.09 12.23 12.50
C GLU A 7 -11.43 11.50 11.32
N LEU A 8 -10.09 11.40 11.31
CA LEU A 8 -9.36 10.66 10.26
C LEU A 8 -9.72 9.17 10.26
N SER A 9 -9.87 8.55 11.43
CA SER A 9 -10.33 7.16 11.52
C SER A 9 -11.73 6.97 10.93
N ASN A 10 -12.64 7.91 11.19
CA ASN A 10 -14.00 7.87 10.65
C ASN A 10 -14.01 8.10 9.13
N ILE A 11 -13.16 9.01 8.63
CA ILE A 11 -12.97 9.23 7.18
C ILE A 11 -12.47 7.96 6.50
N ILE A 12 -11.46 7.30 7.06
CA ILE A 12 -10.92 6.04 6.54
C ILE A 12 -12.03 4.98 6.50
N ALA A 13 -12.76 4.78 7.61
CA ALA A 13 -13.83 3.79 7.68
C ALA A 13 -14.95 4.07 6.66
N GLY A 14 -15.36 5.34 6.53
CA GLY A 14 -16.35 5.77 5.53
C GLY A 14 -15.89 5.50 4.10
N ALA A 15 -14.66 5.87 3.77
CA ALA A 15 -14.10 5.65 2.44
C ALA A 15 -13.92 4.16 2.12
N VAL A 16 -13.53 3.31 3.09
CA VAL A 16 -13.47 1.85 2.92
C VAL A 16 -14.85 1.27 2.61
N ASN A 17 -15.90 1.75 3.27
CA ASN A 17 -17.26 1.30 2.98
C ASN A 17 -17.70 1.67 1.57
N SER A 18 -17.47 2.91 1.14
CA SER A 18 -17.75 3.36 -0.23
C SER A 18 -16.95 2.58 -1.26
N PHE A 19 -15.67 2.34 -0.99
CA PHE A 19 -14.79 1.55 -1.84
C PHE A 19 -15.30 0.12 -2.03
N ASN A 20 -15.63 -0.57 -0.93
CA ASN A 20 -16.15 -1.94 -0.98
C ASN A 20 -17.47 -2.03 -1.72
N LYS A 21 -18.36 -1.04 -1.52
CA LYS A 21 -19.62 -0.96 -2.24
C LYS A 21 -19.39 -0.79 -3.74
N ALA A 22 -18.58 0.20 -4.15
CA ALA A 22 -18.26 0.44 -5.55
C ALA A 22 -17.62 -0.79 -6.22
N CYS A 23 -16.69 -1.45 -5.54
CA CYS A 23 -16.05 -2.68 -6.05
C CYS A 23 -17.04 -3.84 -6.21
N THR A 24 -17.97 -4.00 -5.26
CA THR A 24 -18.99 -5.06 -5.31
C THR A 24 -20.00 -4.81 -6.43
N ASP A 25 -20.48 -3.57 -6.55
CA ASP A 25 -21.49 -3.18 -7.54
C ASP A 25 -20.97 -3.32 -8.98
N ASN A 26 -19.65 -3.18 -9.19
CA ASN A 26 -19.01 -3.24 -10.51
C ASN A 26 -18.31 -4.58 -10.79
N GLY A 27 -18.34 -5.53 -9.86
CA GLY A 27 -17.71 -6.84 -10.02
C GLY A 27 -16.17 -6.77 -10.13
N THR A 28 -15.55 -5.72 -9.57
CA THR A 28 -14.09 -5.51 -9.58
C THR A 28 -13.56 -5.60 -8.14
N PRO A 29 -13.50 -6.80 -7.53
CA PRO A 29 -13.03 -6.93 -6.16
C PRO A 29 -11.56 -6.53 -6.03
N PHE A 30 -11.22 -5.94 -4.89
CA PHE A 30 -9.83 -5.64 -4.56
C PHE A 30 -9.02 -6.93 -4.45
N SER A 31 -7.94 -7.01 -5.23
CA SER A 31 -6.99 -8.12 -5.15
C SER A 31 -5.97 -7.79 -4.06
N GLY A 32 -5.91 -8.61 -3.01
CA GLY A 32 -4.92 -8.45 -1.94
C GLY A 32 -3.48 -8.58 -2.42
N LEU A 33 -2.53 -8.28 -1.53
CA LEU A 33 -1.09 -8.28 -1.84
C LEU A 33 -0.52 -9.69 -2.11
N ASP A 34 -1.25 -10.73 -1.76
CA ASP A 34 -0.86 -12.13 -2.00
C ASP A 34 -1.04 -12.56 -3.47
N VAL A 35 -1.72 -11.75 -4.28
CA VAL A 35 -1.96 -12.02 -5.69
C VAL A 35 -0.98 -11.21 -6.53
N PRO A 36 -0.32 -11.81 -7.55
CA PRO A 36 0.52 -11.05 -8.48
C PRO A 36 -0.24 -9.91 -9.15
N PHE A 37 0.44 -8.78 -9.34
CA PHE A 37 -0.11 -7.65 -10.07
C PHE A 37 -0.49 -8.05 -11.50
N SER A 38 -1.68 -7.63 -11.92
CA SER A 38 -2.14 -7.67 -13.31
C SER A 38 -2.98 -6.42 -13.62
N PRO A 39 -3.06 -5.96 -14.89
CA PRO A 39 -3.97 -4.85 -15.23
C PRO A 39 -5.42 -5.12 -14.79
N SER A 40 -5.85 -6.38 -14.81
CA SER A 40 -7.17 -6.83 -14.34
C SER A 40 -7.32 -6.78 -12.82
N SER A 41 -6.25 -6.98 -12.04
CA SER A 41 -6.33 -6.92 -10.56
C SER A 41 -6.54 -5.48 -10.07
N GLU A 42 -6.15 -4.48 -10.87
CA GLU A 42 -6.37 -3.06 -10.61
C GLU A 42 -7.58 -2.49 -11.37
N ALA A 43 -8.47 -3.34 -11.91
CA ALA A 43 -9.62 -2.89 -12.70
C ALA A 43 -10.55 -1.94 -11.93
N PHE A 44 -10.57 -2.00 -10.60
CA PHE A 44 -11.32 -1.07 -9.76
C PHE A 44 -10.90 0.40 -9.98
N ARG A 45 -9.67 0.67 -10.44
CA ARG A 45 -9.19 2.03 -10.74
C ARG A 45 -9.92 2.68 -11.92
N SER A 46 -10.55 1.90 -12.79
CA SER A 46 -11.37 2.43 -13.89
C SER A 46 -12.74 2.92 -13.42
N ASN A 47 -13.19 2.51 -12.23
CA ASN A 47 -14.39 3.06 -11.62
C ASN A 47 -14.02 4.35 -10.85
N PRO A 48 -14.62 5.50 -11.18
CA PRO A 48 -14.26 6.77 -10.57
C PRO A 48 -14.55 6.83 -9.06
N GLU A 49 -15.63 6.22 -8.60
CA GLU A 49 -16.01 6.18 -7.17
C GLU A 49 -15.05 5.32 -6.36
N ALA A 50 -14.66 4.14 -6.87
CA ALA A 50 -13.67 3.28 -6.24
C ALA A 50 -12.27 3.93 -6.24
N ALA A 51 -11.88 4.58 -7.34
CA ALA A 51 -10.62 5.29 -7.45
C ALA A 51 -10.54 6.48 -6.47
N GLU A 52 -11.61 7.27 -6.36
CA GLU A 52 -11.69 8.38 -5.41
C GLU A 52 -11.63 7.88 -3.97
N ALA A 53 -12.43 6.86 -3.62
CA ALA A 53 -12.42 6.27 -2.29
C ALA A 53 -11.02 5.72 -1.93
N ALA A 54 -10.33 5.05 -2.85
CA ALA A 54 -8.97 4.57 -2.65
C ALA A 54 -7.97 5.72 -2.38
N ASN A 55 -8.10 6.84 -3.10
CA ASN A 55 -7.26 8.02 -2.87
C ASN A 55 -7.51 8.64 -1.49
N ILE A 56 -8.77 8.74 -1.05
CA ILE A 56 -9.14 9.25 0.28
C ILE A 56 -8.55 8.35 1.37
N ILE A 57 -8.67 7.02 1.22
CA ILE A 57 -8.08 6.04 2.16
C ILE A 57 -6.57 6.28 2.27
N ALA A 58 -5.86 6.34 1.14
CA ALA A 58 -4.41 6.50 1.11
C ALA A 58 -3.95 7.82 1.74
N ALA A 59 -4.64 8.93 1.42
CA ALA A 59 -4.32 10.25 1.94
C ALA A 59 -4.57 10.32 3.46
N ALA A 60 -5.75 9.90 3.92
CA ALA A 60 -6.11 9.95 5.33
C ALA A 60 -5.24 9.02 6.19
N ALA A 61 -4.92 7.82 5.70
CA ALA A 61 -4.01 6.90 6.38
C ALA A 61 -2.59 7.46 6.49
N THR A 62 -2.09 8.10 5.43
CA THR A 62 -0.77 8.76 5.44
C THR A 62 -0.74 9.91 6.45
N GLN A 63 -1.79 10.73 6.50
CA GLN A 63 -1.91 11.82 7.45
C GLN A 63 -1.97 11.31 8.89
N LEU A 64 -2.80 10.29 9.15
CA LEU A 64 -2.92 9.67 10.47
C LEU A 64 -1.58 9.09 10.93
N ALA A 65 -0.88 8.34 10.06
CA ALA A 65 0.46 7.81 10.34
C ALA A 65 1.43 8.95 10.70
N THR A 66 1.47 10.01 9.90
CA THR A 66 2.36 11.16 10.12
C THR A 66 2.07 11.86 11.46
N MET A 67 0.80 11.94 11.89
CA MET A 67 0.42 12.57 13.15
C MET A 67 0.81 11.75 14.39
N VAL A 68 0.85 10.42 14.28
CA VAL A 68 1.18 9.53 15.42
C VAL A 68 2.68 9.20 15.50
N LEU A 69 3.41 9.39 14.40
CA LEU A 69 4.86 9.23 14.38
C LEU A 69 5.54 10.34 15.19
N PRO A 70 6.53 10.03 16.04
CA PRO A 70 7.31 11.06 16.72
C PRO A 70 8.09 11.87 15.67
N PRO A 71 8.33 13.19 15.88
CA PRO A 71 8.98 14.04 14.88
C PRO A 71 10.32 13.49 14.32
N PRO A 72 11.22 12.91 15.14
CA PRO A 72 12.43 12.27 14.61
C PRO A 72 12.12 11.06 13.71
N GLY A 73 11.08 10.29 14.02
CA GLY A 73 10.65 9.14 13.21
C GLY A 73 10.07 9.57 11.86
N ALA A 74 9.28 10.65 11.84
CA ALA A 74 8.75 11.22 10.60
C ALA A 74 9.87 11.79 9.71
N MET A 75 10.83 12.51 10.30
CA MET A 75 12.02 13.00 9.59
C MET A 75 12.87 11.85 9.05
N PHE A 76 13.12 10.82 9.87
CA PHE A 76 13.89 9.66 9.44
C PHE A 76 13.23 8.98 8.23
N ALA A 77 11.92 8.73 8.28
CA ALA A 77 11.17 8.12 7.17
C ALA A 77 11.28 8.92 5.86
N MET A 78 11.24 10.25 5.94
CA MET A 78 11.41 11.15 4.79
C MET A 78 12.83 11.09 4.24
N MET A 79 13.84 11.22 5.10
CA MET A 79 15.25 11.21 4.69
C MET A 79 15.69 9.84 4.17
N SER A 80 15.18 8.76 4.75
CA SER A 80 15.51 7.37 4.40
C SER A 80 14.84 6.89 3.11
N GLY A 81 14.02 7.71 2.44
CA GLY A 81 13.29 7.32 1.24
C GLY A 81 14.20 6.79 0.12
N HIS A 82 15.41 7.35 -0.02
CA HIS A 82 16.38 6.92 -1.03
C HIS A 82 16.89 5.49 -0.82
N PHE A 83 16.91 4.98 0.42
CA PHE A 83 17.32 3.60 0.70
C PHE A 83 16.39 2.58 0.04
N LYS A 84 15.09 2.89 -0.11
CA LYS A 84 14.15 2.02 -0.83
C LYS A 84 14.54 1.86 -2.30
N SER A 85 14.92 2.97 -2.94
CA SER A 85 15.39 2.96 -4.33
C SER A 85 16.71 2.20 -4.49
N ALA A 86 17.68 2.46 -3.60
CA ALA A 86 18.96 1.77 -3.60
C ALA A 86 18.80 0.25 -3.38
N ALA A 87 17.94 -0.15 -2.44
CA ALA A 87 17.64 -1.55 -2.20
C ALA A 87 17.01 -2.23 -3.43
N LEU A 88 16.06 -1.57 -4.10
CA LEU A 88 15.47 -2.08 -5.34
C LEU A 88 16.52 -2.23 -6.45
N HIS A 89 17.43 -1.28 -6.60
CA HIS A 89 18.52 -1.38 -7.56
C HIS A 89 19.42 -2.59 -7.29
N VAL A 90 19.79 -2.83 -6.02
CA VAL A 90 20.55 -4.03 -5.63
C VAL A 90 19.78 -5.30 -5.94
N CYS A 91 18.48 -5.36 -5.62
CA CYS A 91 17.64 -6.52 -5.92
C CYS A 91 17.57 -6.81 -7.43
N LEU A 92 17.53 -5.77 -8.26
CA LEU A 92 17.54 -5.89 -9.72
C LEU A 92 18.89 -6.41 -10.23
N GLU A 93 20.00 -5.78 -9.84
CA GLU A 93 21.37 -6.18 -10.25
C GLU A 93 21.70 -7.61 -9.83
N ALA A 94 21.28 -8.02 -8.63
CA ALA A 94 21.50 -9.36 -8.10
C ALA A 94 20.47 -10.39 -8.60
N ASN A 95 19.56 -10.03 -9.52
CA ASN A 95 18.50 -10.89 -10.03
C ASN A 95 17.66 -11.58 -8.93
N VAL A 96 17.47 -10.90 -7.80
CA VAL A 96 16.76 -11.44 -6.63
C VAL A 96 15.35 -11.88 -7.01
N THR A 97 14.68 -11.13 -7.90
CA THR A 97 13.36 -11.48 -8.40
C THR A 97 13.31 -12.83 -9.11
N GLU A 98 14.35 -13.17 -9.88
CA GLU A 98 14.41 -14.45 -10.61
C GLU A 98 14.75 -15.61 -9.67
N ILE A 99 15.66 -15.38 -8.73
CA ILE A 99 15.99 -16.34 -7.67
C ILE A 99 14.73 -16.68 -6.85
N LEU A 100 13.95 -15.67 -6.48
CA LEU A 100 12.69 -15.86 -5.74
C LEU A 100 11.60 -16.51 -6.61
N ARG A 101 11.56 -16.23 -7.91
CA ARG A 101 10.61 -16.84 -8.85
C ARG A 101 10.85 -18.35 -9.00
N GLU A 102 12.11 -18.75 -9.09
CA GLU A 102 12.52 -20.15 -9.31
C GLU A 102 12.54 -20.97 -8.02
N GLY A 103 12.99 -20.36 -6.92
CA GLY A 103 13.17 -21.03 -5.63
C GLY A 103 12.00 -20.92 -4.64
N GLY A 104 11.06 -20.02 -4.89
CA GLY A 104 9.93 -19.76 -4.00
C GLY A 104 10.34 -19.36 -2.57
N PRO A 105 9.43 -19.49 -1.57
CA PRO A 105 9.70 -19.13 -0.18
C PRO A 105 10.82 -19.94 0.48
N GLN A 106 11.18 -21.12 -0.06
CA GLN A 106 12.19 -21.99 0.52
C GLN A 106 13.60 -21.40 0.44
N VAL A 107 13.89 -20.60 -0.61
CA VAL A 107 15.19 -19.98 -0.78
C VAL A 107 15.42 -18.83 0.21
N LEU A 108 14.35 -18.15 0.66
CA LEU A 108 14.43 -17.04 1.61
C LEU A 108 15.09 -17.44 2.94
N GLY A 109 14.89 -18.68 3.40
CA GLY A 109 15.48 -19.20 4.64
C GLY A 109 16.96 -19.61 4.53
N SER A 110 17.53 -19.60 3.32
CA SER A 110 18.94 -19.97 3.07
C SER A 110 19.87 -18.78 2.83
N ILE A 111 19.31 -17.58 2.64
CA ILE A 111 20.06 -16.35 2.29
C ILE A 111 20.18 -15.39 3.51
N VAL A 112 19.63 -15.77 4.68
CA VAL A 112 19.78 -15.06 5.96
C VAL A 112 20.63 -15.90 6.90
#